data_AF-A0A7J9J6J1-F1
#
_entry.id   AF-A0A7J9J6J1-F1
#
_cell.length_a   1.000
_cell.length_b   1.000
_cell.length_c   1.000
_cell.angle_alpha   90.00
_cell.angle_beta   90.00
_cell.angle_gamma   90.00
#
_symmetry.space_group_name_H-M   'P 1'
#
loop_
_entity.id
_entity.type
_entity.pdbx_description
1 polymer ?
#
loop_
_entity_poly.entity_id
_entity_poly.type
_entity_poly.pdbx_seq_one_letter_code
_entity_poly.pdbx_strand_id
1 'polypeptide(L)' 'MIQVHCPAPAEDIKILRCGPPPMNKAMAAHLEALGYISEMQFQF' A
#
# COMPACT_ATOMS: atom_id res chain seq x y z
N MET A 1 7.28 -5.76 -9.38
CA MET A 1 7.30 -5.60 -7.90
C MET A 1 6.67 -4.26 -7.57
N ILE A 2 5.95 -4.10 -6.45
CA ILE A 2 5.21 -2.86 -6.13
C ILE A 2 6.12 -1.60 -6.20
N GLN A 3 7.37 -1.72 -5.75
CA GLN A 3 8.38 -0.64 -5.79
C GLN A 3 8.68 -0.05 -7.18
N VAL A 4 8.43 -0.79 -8.28
CA VAL A 4 8.67 -0.26 -9.65
C VAL A 4 7.43 0.40 -10.26
N HIS A 5 6.27 0.28 -9.60
CA HIS A 5 4.99 0.81 -10.12
C HIS A 5 4.38 1.86 -9.18
N CYS A 6 4.83 1.95 -7.94
CA CYS A 6 4.35 2.90 -6.95
C CYS A 6 5.49 3.84 -6.51
N PRO A 7 5.18 5.11 -6.17
CA PRO A 7 6.16 6.03 -5.61
C PRO A 7 6.67 5.52 -4.26
N ALA A 8 7.92 5.82 -3.91
CA ALA A 8 8.51 5.43 -2.63
C ALA A 8 7.71 6.00 -1.43
N PRO A 9 7.79 5.38 -0.24
CA PRO A 9 7.14 5.91 0.96
C PRO A 9 7.65 7.31 1.31
N ALA A 10 6.72 8.25 1.48
CA ALA A 10 6.97 9.62 1.93
C ALA A 10 5.70 10.17 2.58
N GLU A 11 5.83 11.23 3.37
CA GLU A 11 4.72 11.81 4.16
C GLU A 11 3.55 12.31 3.31
N ASP A 12 3.80 12.67 2.05
CA ASP A 12 2.84 13.19 1.08
C ASP A 12 2.25 12.11 0.14
N ILE A 13 2.62 10.84 0.34
CA ILE A 13 2.16 9.72 -0.49
C ILE A 13 1.00 8.96 0.15
N LYS A 14 -0.04 8.72 -0.64
CA LYS A 14 -1.19 7.89 -0.25
C LYS A 14 -1.41 6.76 -1.25
N ILE A 15 -1.39 5.52 -0.77
CA ILE A 15 -1.72 4.32 -1.54
C ILE A 15 -3.18 3.97 -1.37
N LEU A 16 -3.90 3.95 -2.48
CA LEU A 16 -5.31 3.57 -2.54
C LEU A 16 -5.44 2.11 -2.94
N ARG A 17 -6.19 1.33 -2.16
CA ARG A 17 -6.46 -0.09 -2.41
C ARG A 17 -7.96 -0.30 -2.60
N CYS A 18 -8.32 -1.06 -3.63
CA CYS A 18 -9.68 -1.53 -3.87
C CYS A 18 -9.59 -2.91 -4.53
N GLY A 19 -10.45 -3.84 -4.11
CA GLY A 19 -10.41 -5.21 -4.61
C GLY A 19 -10.95 -6.22 -3.59
N PRO A 20 -10.89 -7.51 -3.91
CA PRO A 20 -11.36 -8.57 -3.01
C PRO A 20 -10.64 -8.51 -1.65
N PRO A 21 -11.31 -8.84 -0.53
CA PRO A 21 -10.70 -8.83 0.80
C PRO A 21 -9.34 -9.54 0.91
N PRO A 22 -9.12 -10.74 0.33
CA PRO A 22 -7.82 -11.39 0.42
C PRO A 22 -6.72 -10.64 -0.35
N MET A 23 -7.06 -10.03 -1.50
CA MET A 23 -6.11 -9.22 -2.27
C MET A 23 -5.70 -7.98 -1.48
N ASN A 24 -6.66 -7.27 -0.90
CA ASN A 24 -6.39 -6.08 -0.11
C ASN A 24 -5.50 -6.39 1.10
N LYS A 25 -5.75 -7.52 1.78
CA LYS A 25 -4.92 -7.98 2.91
C LYS A 25 -3.47 -8.27 2.48
N ALA A 26 -3.28 -8.97 1.35
CA ALA A 26 -1.95 -9.25 0.83
C ALA A 26 -1.21 -7.96 0.42
N MET A 27 -1.90 -7.04 -0.25
CA MET A 27 -1.32 -5.75 -0.64
C MET A 27 -0.90 -4.92 0.56
N ALA A 28 -1.70 -4.87 1.63
CA ALA A 28 -1.34 -4.16 2.86
C ALA A 28 -0.04 -4.70 3.48
N ALA A 29 0.10 -6.03 3.56
CA ALA A 29 1.30 -6.68 4.10
C ALA A 29 2.55 -6.40 3.25
N HIS A 30 2.41 -6.41 1.93
CA HIS A 30 3.53 -6.06 1.04
C HIS A 30 3.93 -4.58 1.16
N LEU A 31 2.96 -3.68 1.29
CA LEU A 31 3.22 -2.25 1.51
C LEU A 31 3.90 -2.01 2.87
N GLU A 32 3.46 -2.70 3.92
CA GLU A 32 4.09 -2.62 5.24
C GLU A 32 5.55 -3.10 5.19
N ALA A 33 5.83 -4.23 4.51
CA ALA A 33 7.19 -4.73 4.32
C ALA A 33 8.10 -3.77 3.52
N LEU A 34 7.50 -2.84 2.76
CA LEU A 34 8.19 -1.80 1.99
C LEU A 34 8.31 -0.47 2.74
N GLY A 35 7.78 -0.37 3.96
CA GLY A 35 7.85 0.83 4.79
C GLY A 35 6.68 1.82 4.63
N TYR A 36 5.61 1.45 3.91
CA TYR A 36 4.39 2.27 3.89
C TYR A 36 3.59 2.00 5.17
N ILE A 37 3.56 2.98 6.07
CA ILE A 37 2.79 2.90 7.32
C ILE A 37 1.27 2.92 7.07
N SER A 38 0.49 2.51 8.05
CA SER A 38 -0.98 2.39 7.94
C SER A 38 -1.65 3.70 7.50
N GLU A 39 -1.13 4.84 7.96
CA GLU A 39 -1.60 6.19 7.67
C GLU A 39 -1.38 6.58 6.20
N MET A 40 -0.44 5.94 5.51
CA MET A 40 -0.20 6.11 4.07
C MET A 40 -1.11 5.24 3.21
N GLN A 41 -1.92 4.37 3.81
CA GLN A 41 -2.79 3.45 3.08
C GLN A 41 -4.26 3.83 3.29
N PHE A 42 -5.08 3.62 2.27
CA PHE A 42 -6.53 3.71 2.37
C PHE A 42 -7.17 2.61 1.55
N GLN A 43 -8.15 1.92 2.13
CA GLN A 43 -8.92 0.89 1.46
C GLN A 43 -10.37 1.38 1.31
N PHE A 44 -10.87 1.35 0.08
CA PHE A 44 -12.28 1.62 -0.23
C PHE A 44 -13.19 0.46 0.17
#